data_AF-A0AAU9M0L2-F1
#
_entry.id   AF-A0AAU9M0L2-F1
#
_cell.length_a   1.000
_cell.length_b   1.000
_cell.length_c   1.000
_cell.angle_alpha   90.00
_cell.angle_beta   90.00
_cell.angle_gamma   90.00
#
_symmetry.space_group_name_H-M   'P 1'
#
loop_
_entity.id
_entity.type
_entity.pdbx_description
1 polymer ?
#
loop_
_entity_poly.entity_id
_entity_poly.type
_entity_poly.pdbx_seq_one_letter_code
_entity_poly.pdbx_strand_id
1 'polypeptide(L)'
;MLFSLLDFLKAFLVVRNDSSRGWFVNSCFTHGQAEYQTKWLGYRSWKLRHKAIAQSVGDWFYDRSIVRISDRQNLLPHYCIN
;
A
#
# COMPACT_ATOMS: atom_id res chain seq x y z
N MET A 1 -8.57 -17.97 2.66
CA MET A 1 -7.26 -18.03 3.34
C MET A 1 -7.24 -16.94 4.40
N LEU A 2 -7.34 -17.30 5.68
CA LEU A 2 -7.40 -16.35 6.80
C LEU A 2 -5.97 -16.08 7.29
N PHE A 3 -5.22 -15.25 6.57
CA PHE A 3 -4.04 -14.61 7.15
C PHE A 3 -4.51 -13.32 7.81
N SER A 4 -4.26 -13.15 9.11
CA SER A 4 -4.60 -11.91 9.80
C SER A 4 -3.68 -10.77 9.33
N LEU A 5 -4.16 -9.52 9.35
CA LEU A 5 -3.31 -8.36 9.05
C LEU A 5 -2.07 -8.32 9.95
N LEU A 6 -2.20 -8.78 11.19
CA LEU A 6 -1.11 -8.84 12.15
C LEU A 6 0.01 -9.80 11.70
N ASP A 7 -0.34 -10.97 11.16
CA ASP A 7 0.64 -11.92 10.66
C ASP A 7 1.37 -11.39 9.43
N PHE A 8 0.64 -10.73 8.53
CA PHE A 8 1.24 -10.00 7.42
C PHE A 8 2.23 -8.94 7.92
N LEU A 9 1.83 -8.10 8.88
CA LEU A 9 2.70 -7.04 9.40
C LEU A 9 3.94 -7.61 10.08
N LYS A 10 3.83 -8.70 10.85
CA LYS A 10 4.99 -9.39 11.45
C LYS A 10 5.96 -9.88 10.38
N ALA A 11 5.47 -10.55 9.33
CA ALA A 11 6.31 -10.99 8.20
C ALA A 11 6.91 -9.80 7.45
N PHE A 12 6.13 -8.74 7.25
CA PHE A 12 6.56 -7.53 6.57
C PHE A 12 7.71 -6.82 7.31
N LEU A 13 7.68 -6.78 8.65
CA LEU A 13 8.76 -6.19 9.45
C LEU A 13 10.12 -6.84 9.19
N VAL A 14 10.15 -8.14 8.86
CA VAL A 14 11.38 -8.87 8.53
C VAL A 14 11.94 -8.43 7.17
N VAL A 15 11.08 -8.22 6.17
CA VAL A 15 11.49 -7.92 4.79
C VAL A 15 11.64 -6.44 4.47
N ARG A 16 11.06 -5.54 5.29
CA ARG A 16 11.03 -4.09 5.00
C ARG A 16 12.37 -3.37 5.16
N ASN A 17 13.34 -3.98 5.82
CA ASN A 17 14.61 -3.32 6.20
C ASN A 17 15.63 -3.22 5.04
N ASP A 18 15.29 -3.70 3.86
CA ASP A 18 16.13 -3.55 2.66
C ASP A 18 16.02 -2.11 2.11
N SER A 19 17.15 -1.40 2.06
CA SER A 19 17.18 -0.02 1.60
C SER A 19 16.88 0.15 0.11
N SER A 20 17.08 -0.90 -0.69
CA SER A 20 16.85 -0.91 -2.14
C SER A 20 15.37 -1.02 -2.51
N ARG A 21 14.50 -1.38 -1.56
CA ARG A 21 13.08 -1.64 -1.80
C ARG A 21 12.19 -0.49 -1.37
N GLY A 22 11.23 -0.18 -2.24
CA GLY A 22 10.09 0.65 -1.90
C GLY A 22 8.93 -0.20 -1.39
N TRP A 23 8.05 0.40 -0.59
CA TRP A 23 6.82 -0.25 -0.14
C TRP A 23 5.68 0.75 0.07
N PHE A 24 4.48 0.31 -0.28
CA PHE A 24 3.21 0.98 -0.05
C PHE A 24 2.25 -0.03 0.57
N VAL A 25 1.89 0.16 1.85
CA VAL A 25 1.05 -0.77 2.61
C VAL A 25 -0.17 -0.02 3.11
N ASN A 26 -1.35 -0.36 2.61
CA ASN A 26 -2.62 0.16 3.14
C ASN A 26 -3.36 -0.92 3.93
N SER A 27 -4.27 -0.52 4.81
CA SER A 27 -5.12 -1.45 5.56
C SER A 27 -6.40 -1.81 4.79
N CYS A 28 -6.32 -1.90 3.46
CA CYS A 28 -7.49 -2.13 2.61
C CYS A 28 -7.82 -3.61 2.49
N PHE A 29 -9.03 -3.99 2.87
CA PHE A 29 -9.55 -5.34 2.66
C PHE A 29 -10.03 -5.50 1.21
N THR A 30 -9.10 -5.87 0.31
CA THR A 30 -9.39 -6.07 -1.12
C THR A 30 -8.38 -7.00 -1.76
N HIS A 31 -8.81 -7.73 -2.80
CA HIS A 31 -7.91 -8.42 -3.73
C HIS A 31 -7.56 -7.51 -4.92
N GLY A 32 -6.36 -7.70 -5.50
CA GLY A 32 -5.99 -7.14 -6.81
C GLY A 32 -6.07 -5.62 -6.94
N GLN A 33 -5.40 -4.82 -6.09
CA GLN A 33 -5.50 -3.35 -6.21
C GLN A 33 -4.83 -2.77 -7.46
N ALA A 34 -3.81 -3.44 -8.00
CA ALA A 34 -3.14 -3.04 -9.23
C ALA A 34 -3.93 -3.40 -10.49
N GLU A 35 -4.90 -4.31 -10.40
CA GLU A 35 -5.68 -4.81 -11.55
C GLU A 35 -6.79 -3.83 -11.98
N TYR A 36 -7.26 -2.99 -11.05
CA TYR A 36 -8.37 -2.07 -11.30
C TYR A 36 -7.90 -0.63 -11.24
N GLN A 37 -8.05 0.10 -12.35
CA GLN A 37 -7.62 1.51 -12.45
C GLN A 37 -8.25 2.39 -11.37
N THR A 38 -9.50 2.11 -10.98
CA THR A 38 -10.22 2.80 -9.90
C THR A 38 -9.53 2.71 -8.55
N LYS A 39 -8.85 1.59 -8.26
CA LYS A 39 -8.08 1.35 -7.04
C LYS A 39 -6.61 1.76 -7.20
N TRP A 40 -6.05 1.58 -8.39
CA TRP A 40 -4.64 1.83 -8.70
C TRP A 40 -4.29 3.32 -8.77
N LEU A 41 -5.06 4.11 -9.54
CA LEU A 41 -4.83 5.54 -9.80
C LEU A 41 -6.12 6.38 -9.78
N GLY A 42 -7.28 5.77 -9.55
CA GLY A 42 -8.58 6.43 -9.65
C GLY A 42 -8.82 7.51 -8.60
N TYR A 43 -9.83 8.35 -8.84
CA TYR A 43 -10.28 9.35 -7.87
C TYR A 43 -10.66 8.71 -6.51
N ARG A 44 -11.36 7.57 -6.57
CA ARG A 44 -11.78 6.74 -5.41
C ARG A 44 -10.69 5.78 -4.91
N SER A 45 -9.45 5.92 -5.36
CA SER A 45 -8.36 5.12 -4.80
C SER A 45 -8.12 5.51 -3.34
N TRP A 46 -7.81 4.54 -2.49
CA TRP A 46 -7.36 4.84 -1.14
C TRP A 46 -5.95 5.39 -1.18
N LYS A 47 -5.81 6.66 -0.81
CA LYS A 47 -4.55 7.39 -0.91
C LYS A 47 -3.90 7.50 0.45
N LEU A 48 -2.62 7.16 0.53
CA LEU A 48 -1.81 7.41 1.71
C LEU A 48 -0.93 8.62 1.44
N ARG A 49 -0.93 9.60 2.37
CA ARG A 49 -0.20 10.87 2.21
C ARG A 49 -0.53 11.56 0.87
N HIS A 50 -1.81 11.54 0.49
CA HIS A 50 -2.35 12.06 -0.78
C HIS A 50 -1.81 11.39 -2.05
N LYS A 51 -1.11 10.25 -1.95
CA LYS A 51 -0.64 9.48 -3.11
C LYS A 51 -1.42 8.18 -3.27
N ALA A 52 -1.86 7.93 -4.50
CA ALA A 52 -2.36 6.63 -4.91
C ALA A 52 -1.20 5.61 -5.07
N ILE A 53 -1.54 4.34 -5.22
CA ILE A 53 -0.53 3.28 -5.38
C ILE A 53 0.29 3.52 -6.65
N ALA A 54 -0.36 3.85 -7.77
CA ALA A 54 0.31 4.13 -9.04
C ALA A 54 1.31 5.29 -8.97
N GLN A 55 0.96 6.36 -8.25
CA GLN A 55 1.86 7.52 -8.06
C GLN A 55 3.08 7.11 -7.23
N SER A 56 2.84 6.34 -6.17
CA SER A 56 3.91 5.84 -5.30
C SER A 56 4.84 4.87 -6.06
N VAL A 57 4.29 3.98 -6.88
CA VAL A 57 5.11 3.08 -7.72
C VAL A 57 5.88 3.86 -8.77
N GLY A 58 5.28 4.86 -9.41
CA GLY A 58 5.99 5.72 -10.36
C GLY A 58 7.15 6.47 -9.71
N ASP A 59 6.95 7.02 -8.52
CA ASP A 59 8.02 7.74 -7.81
C ASP A 59 9.17 6.82 -7.38
N TRP A 60 8.87 5.57 -7.01
CA TRP A 60 9.88 4.57 -6.70
C TRP A 60 10.62 4.08 -7.95
N PHE A 61 9.88 3.75 -9.03
CA PHE A 61 10.45 3.18 -10.25
C PHE A 61 11.37 4.16 -11.00
N TYR A 62 11.05 5.45 -10.97
CA TYR A 62 11.85 6.50 -11.62
C TYR A 62 12.83 7.20 -10.65
N ASP A 63 13.09 6.63 -9.48
CA ASP A 63 13.99 7.20 -8.44
C ASP A 63 13.67 8.65 -8.05
N ARG A 64 12.40 9.06 -8.13
CA ARG A 64 11.97 10.42 -7.78
C ARG A 64 11.87 10.62 -6.28
N SER A 65 11.61 9.55 -5.52
CA SER A 65 11.61 9.58 -4.06
C SER A 65 11.75 8.18 -3.45
N ILE A 66 12.24 8.13 -2.20
CA ILE A 66 12.19 6.90 -1.40
C ILE A 66 10.75 6.67 -0.94
N VAL A 67 10.14 5.60 -1.44
CA VAL A 67 8.74 5.28 -1.13
C VAL A 67 8.66 4.23 -0.04
N ARG A 68 8.26 4.66 1.16
CA ARG A 68 8.10 3.82 2.35
C ARG A 68 6.87 4.28 3.12
N ILE A 69 5.69 3.92 2.62
CA ILE A 69 4.41 4.46 3.08
C ILE A 69 3.55 3.34 3.66
N SER A 70 3.09 3.51 4.90
CA SER A 70 2.17 2.59 5.58
C SER A 70 0.99 3.38 6.13
N ASP A 71 -0.18 2.75 6.11
CA ASP A 71 -1.36 3.28 6.76
C ASP A 71 -1.12 3.33 8.28
N ARG A 72 -1.29 4.53 8.84
CA ARG A 72 -1.23 4.79 10.29
C ARG A 72 -2.59 5.22 10.84
N GLN A 73 -3.57 5.43 9.97
CA GLN A 73 -4.90 5.91 10.34
C GLN A 73 -5.82 4.74 10.70
N ASN A 74 -5.61 3.58 10.06
CA ASN A 74 -6.46 2.41 10.26
C ASN A 74 -5.70 1.26 10.93
N LEU A 75 -6.13 0.93 12.14
CA LEU A 75 -5.62 -0.20 12.94
C LEU A 75 -6.10 -1.56 12.42
N LEU A 76 -7.20 -1.59 11.66
CA LEU A 76 -7.83 -2.82 11.17
C LEU A 76 -8.09 -2.77 9.66
N PRO A 77 -8.16 -3.93 8.99
CA PRO A 77 -8.62 -4.01 7.61
C PRO A 77 -10.01 -3.40 7.44
N HIS A 78 -10.19 -2.58 6.42
CA HIS A 78 -11.48 -1.96 6.12
C HIS A 78 -11.68 -1.88 4.60
N TYR A 79 -12.93 -1.70 4.18
CA TYR A 79 -13.25 -1.52 2.76
C TYR A 79 -12.84 -0.13 2.29
N CYS A 80 -11.99 -0.10 1.26
CA CYS A 80 -11.37 1.12 0.73
C CYS A 80 -12.03 1.67 -0.54
N ILE A 81 -13.20 1.14 -0.89
CA ILE A 81 -14.00 1.63 -2.02
C ILE A 81 -15.10 2.49 -1.42
N ASN A 82 -14.88 3.80 -1.34
CA ASN A 82 -15.94 4.79 -1.18
C ASN A 82 -15.63 5.97 -2.12
#